data_AF-A0A085W2Y8-F1
#
_entry.id   AF-A0A085W2Y8-F1
#
_cell.length_a   1.000
_cell.length_b   1.000
_cell.length_c   1.000
_cell.angle_alpha   90.00
_cell.angle_beta   90.00
_cell.angle_gamma   90.00
#
_symmetry.space_group_name_H-M   'P 1'
#
loop_
_entity.id
_entity.type
_entity.pdbx_description
1 polymer ?
#
loop_
_entity_poly.entity_id
_entity_poly.type
_entity_poly.pdbx_seq_one_letter_code
_entity_poly.pdbx_strand_id
1 'polypeptide(L)'
;MRAKLNILSALAVGIVGGVIASACQTYDFEPVEPLALAQTTVGDVIRAKALKPNLMVLLDTSGSMTLPVNQADPDCKVAGGTPPNDICGQPGGTNCDVNTCPTRWSELRGAMSTFLGNSGSIARMGLTTYPNSNGTTSTQCFASSAVRIAIPQVEDTDSAALQNAASQISSEILNKPINGQGGPSGGTPTSESLKFVSSLTELQGTDRDDFVLLLTDGLPNCNSANPNAGNPATCRCTQATCGTSPLGCLDKDASVQAVTNLRNPEKEKDIRTIVIGFGAETASGVGPETLNAMAEAGGFARNCVNDDNACGAGDTCDPVSKLCGRRFYQAANQQELANALAQIINRIGDTNPCLLALTAAQLPSDPSLIVVYVNDAPMESGPNTWELTSAGVEFKGDTCNRILGSTNTNPIKLEARAVQRK
;
A
#
# COMPACT_ATOMS: atom_id res chain seq x y z
N MET A 1 39.08 36.30 16.64
CA MET A 1 40.36 36.59 17.31
C MET A 1 41.01 35.27 17.70
N ARG A 2 42.30 35.12 17.37
CA ARG A 2 43.09 33.90 17.49
C ARG A 2 43.40 33.56 18.96
N ALA A 3 43.49 32.27 19.27
CA ALA A 3 44.67 31.70 19.92
C ALA A 3 44.72 30.17 19.74
N LYS A 4 45.57 29.72 18.80
CA LYS A 4 46.25 28.42 18.86
C LYS A 4 47.57 28.66 19.58
N LEU A 5 47.99 27.75 20.46
CA LEU A 5 49.40 27.59 20.79
C LEU A 5 49.72 26.11 21.00
N ASN A 6 50.33 25.54 19.96
CA ASN A 6 51.17 24.36 20.03
C ASN A 6 52.51 24.79 20.64
N ILE A 7 52.99 24.03 21.62
CA ILE A 7 54.32 24.18 22.21
C ILE A 7 55.31 23.38 21.37
N LEU A 8 56.35 24.06 20.90
CA LEU A 8 57.50 23.53 20.18
C LEU A 8 58.76 23.99 20.92
N SER A 9 59.86 23.24 20.72
CA SER A 9 61.27 23.50 21.02
C SER A 9 61.72 23.13 22.45
N ALA A 10 62.62 22.16 22.64
CA ALA A 10 64.08 22.12 22.36
C ALA A 10 64.82 22.20 23.72
N LEU A 11 65.99 21.63 24.01
CA LEU A 11 66.93 20.67 23.42
C LEU A 11 67.98 20.43 24.54
N ALA A 12 68.34 19.17 24.77
CA ALA A 12 69.65 18.66 25.23
C ALA A 12 70.28 19.00 26.62
N VAL A 13 71.21 18.09 26.96
CA VAL A 13 72.19 18.04 28.08
C VAL A 13 71.64 17.34 29.34
N GLY A 14 72.24 16.28 29.89
CA GLY A 14 73.49 15.58 29.67
C GLY A 14 73.86 14.84 30.96
N ILE A 15 73.94 13.51 30.87
CA ILE A 15 74.60 12.46 31.71
C ILE A 15 75.18 12.90 33.08
N VAL A 16 74.83 12.18 34.16
CA VAL A 16 75.73 11.36 35.03
C VAL A 16 74.93 10.73 36.19
N GLY A 17 74.98 9.39 36.29
CA GLY A 17 75.17 8.63 37.53
C GLY A 17 74.02 8.51 38.54
N GLY A 18 73.46 7.30 38.67
CA GLY A 18 72.68 6.91 39.85
C GLY A 18 71.86 5.65 39.64
N VAL A 19 72.44 4.50 40.00
CA VAL A 19 71.76 3.19 40.03
C VAL A 19 70.62 3.24 41.05
N ILE A 20 69.37 3.16 40.58
CA ILE A 20 68.23 2.74 41.39
C ILE A 20 67.42 1.74 40.58
N ALA A 21 67.37 0.52 41.09
CA ALA A 21 66.56 -0.56 40.56
C ALA A 21 65.07 -0.18 40.64
N SER A 22 64.44 0.03 39.49
CA SER A 22 62.99 -0.02 39.34
C SER A 22 62.66 -1.17 38.39
N ALA A 23 61.87 -2.12 38.88
CA ALA A 23 61.35 -3.21 38.06
C ALA A 23 60.40 -2.62 37.01
N CYS A 24 60.86 -2.46 35.77
CA CYS A 24 59.96 -2.28 34.64
C CYS A 24 59.26 -3.61 34.40
N GLN A 25 58.05 -3.76 34.96
CA GLN A 25 57.12 -4.76 34.47
C GLN A 25 56.77 -4.38 33.04
N THR A 26 57.38 -5.05 32.07
CA THR A 26 56.88 -5.07 30.69
C THR A 26 55.54 -5.77 30.70
N TYR A 27 54.46 -5.00 30.70
CA TYR A 27 53.13 -5.50 30.40
C TYR A 27 53.08 -5.79 28.90
N ASP A 28 53.17 -7.06 28.57
CA ASP A 28 52.85 -7.57 27.24
C ASP A 28 51.32 -7.55 27.11
N PHE A 29 50.80 -6.48 26.49
CA PHE A 29 49.40 -6.45 26.11
C PHE A 29 49.27 -7.24 24.82
N GLU A 30 48.82 -8.49 24.92
CA GLU A 30 48.29 -9.19 23.76
C GLU A 30 47.24 -8.27 23.10
N PRO A 31 47.34 -7.98 21.79
CA PRO A 31 46.33 -7.20 21.10
C PRO A 31 44.99 -7.90 21.20
N VAL A 32 44.10 -7.38 22.05
CA VAL A 32 42.71 -7.82 22.10
C VAL A 32 42.03 -7.18 20.90
N GLU A 33 41.68 -7.97 19.89
CA GLU A 33 40.79 -7.50 18.82
C GLU A 33 39.48 -7.02 19.48
N PRO A 34 39.12 -5.72 19.38
CA PRO A 34 37.88 -5.25 19.96
C PRO A 34 36.73 -5.86 19.15
N LEU A 35 35.98 -6.80 19.75
CA LEU A 35 34.69 -7.21 19.21
C LEU A 35 33.80 -5.96 19.13
N ALA A 36 33.48 -5.54 17.91
CA ALA A 36 32.52 -4.47 17.70
C ALA A 36 31.11 -5.02 17.99
N LEU A 37 30.59 -4.74 19.19
CA LEU A 37 29.22 -5.06 19.54
C LEU A 37 28.29 -3.98 18.95
N ALA A 38 27.40 -4.39 18.05
CA ALA A 38 26.29 -3.55 17.59
C ALA A 38 25.02 -4.01 18.31
N GLN A 39 24.43 -3.13 19.12
CA GLN A 39 23.11 -3.37 19.71
C GLN A 39 22.06 -2.74 18.82
N THR A 40 21.09 -3.52 18.38
CA THR A 40 19.92 -3.02 17.64
C THR A 40 18.70 -3.17 18.53
N THR A 41 18.10 -2.05 18.89
CA THR A 41 16.82 -2.04 19.62
C THR A 41 15.70 -1.95 18.61
N VAL A 42 14.82 -2.95 18.60
CA VAL A 42 13.59 -2.94 17.81
C VAL A 42 12.44 -3.03 18.79
N GLY A 43 11.78 -1.91 19.03
CA GLY A 43 10.58 -1.84 19.88
C GLY A 43 9.35 -1.63 19.03
N ASP A 44 8.28 -2.35 19.34
CA ASP A 44 6.97 -2.15 18.71
C ASP A 44 5.87 -2.06 19.78
N VAL A 45 5.16 -0.94 19.83
CA VAL A 45 4.10 -0.77 20.82
C VAL A 45 2.83 -1.41 20.26
N ILE A 46 2.59 -2.68 20.60
CA ILE A 46 1.38 -3.39 20.18
C ILE A 46 0.16 -2.88 20.95
N ARG A 47 -0.49 -1.88 20.37
CA ARG A 47 -1.79 -1.39 20.82
C ARG A 47 -2.84 -2.40 20.39
N ALA A 48 -3.32 -3.21 21.34
CA ALA A 48 -4.41 -4.15 21.12
C ALA A 48 -4.10 -5.21 20.05
N LYS A 49 -4.96 -6.22 19.91
CA LYS A 49 -5.22 -6.89 18.63
C LYS A 49 -4.94 -5.90 17.49
N ALA A 50 -4.03 -6.19 16.55
CA ALA A 50 -3.74 -5.30 15.43
C ALA A 50 -5.07 -4.82 14.87
N LEU A 51 -5.37 -3.54 15.15
CA LEU A 51 -6.72 -3.04 15.00
C LEU A 51 -7.06 -3.24 13.52
N LYS A 52 -8.21 -3.84 13.25
CA LYS A 52 -8.63 -4.10 11.88
C LYS A 52 -8.53 -2.78 11.12
N PRO A 53 -7.78 -2.76 10.00
CA PRO A 53 -7.48 -1.51 9.34
C PRO A 53 -8.75 -0.86 8.81
N ASN A 54 -8.70 0.45 8.64
CA ASN A 54 -9.72 1.14 7.86
C ASN A 54 -9.35 1.02 6.38
N LEU A 55 -10.31 0.62 5.55
CA LEU A 55 -10.12 0.47 4.11
C LEU A 55 -11.20 1.26 3.37
N MET A 56 -10.85 2.42 2.84
CA MET A 56 -11.74 3.16 1.95
C MET A 56 -11.57 2.64 0.52
N VAL A 57 -12.59 1.96 0.00
CA VAL A 57 -12.65 1.59 -1.41
C VAL A 57 -12.96 2.85 -2.21
N LEU A 58 -12.00 3.27 -3.04
CA LEU A 58 -12.15 4.36 -4.00
C LEU A 58 -12.32 3.75 -5.39
N LEU A 59 -13.58 3.65 -5.81
CA LEU A 59 -13.96 2.88 -6.99
C LEU A 59 -14.18 3.79 -8.21
N ASP A 60 -13.45 3.50 -9.27
CA ASP A 60 -13.66 4.07 -10.59
C ASP A 60 -14.93 3.50 -11.25
N THR A 61 -15.83 4.40 -11.61
CA THR A 61 -17.09 4.15 -12.30
C THR A 61 -17.20 5.05 -13.54
N SER A 62 -16.06 5.45 -14.10
CA SER A 62 -15.98 6.21 -15.35
C SER A 62 -16.51 5.41 -16.55
N GLY A 63 -16.80 6.10 -17.64
CA GLY A 63 -17.32 5.47 -18.86
C GLY A 63 -16.35 4.48 -19.49
N SER A 64 -15.04 4.62 -19.29
CA SER A 64 -14.09 3.62 -19.76
C SER A 64 -14.26 2.27 -19.05
N MET A 65 -14.91 2.21 -17.89
CA MET A 65 -15.23 0.95 -17.23
C MET A 65 -16.30 0.13 -17.97
N THR A 66 -17.08 0.72 -18.90
CA THR A 66 -18.03 -0.04 -19.73
C THR A 66 -17.38 -0.69 -20.94
N LEU A 67 -16.09 -0.42 -21.21
CA LEU A 67 -15.38 -1.06 -22.31
C LEU A 67 -14.99 -2.50 -21.95
N PRO A 68 -14.80 -3.35 -22.98
CA PRO A 68 -14.34 -4.72 -22.80
C PRO A 68 -13.02 -4.79 -22.05
N VAL A 69 -12.86 -5.82 -21.22
CA VAL A 69 -11.59 -6.11 -20.56
C VAL A 69 -10.50 -6.45 -21.59
N ASN A 70 -10.88 -7.13 -22.67
CA ASN A 70 -10.04 -7.36 -23.84
C ASN A 70 -10.67 -6.72 -25.09
N GLN A 71 -10.23 -5.52 -25.44
CA GLN A 71 -10.74 -4.80 -26.61
C GLN A 71 -10.31 -5.40 -27.97
N ALA A 72 -9.32 -6.31 -27.95
CA ALA A 72 -8.87 -7.02 -29.15
C ALA A 72 -9.76 -8.24 -29.46
N ASP A 73 -10.65 -8.63 -28.55
CA ASP A 73 -11.55 -9.76 -28.73
C ASP A 73 -12.53 -9.50 -29.90
N PRO A 74 -12.62 -10.40 -30.90
CA PRO A 74 -13.60 -10.30 -31.97
C PRO A 74 -15.05 -10.30 -31.49
N ASP A 75 -15.37 -11.00 -30.38
CA ASP A 75 -16.74 -11.08 -29.84
C ASP A 75 -17.19 -9.75 -29.20
N CYS A 76 -16.24 -8.83 -28.99
CA CYS A 76 -16.47 -7.48 -28.51
C CYS A 76 -16.69 -6.45 -29.62
N LYS A 77 -16.64 -6.85 -30.89
CA LYS A 77 -16.84 -5.97 -32.04
C LYS A 77 -18.32 -5.93 -32.43
N VAL A 78 -18.85 -4.73 -32.62
CA VAL A 78 -20.23 -4.51 -33.02
C VAL A 78 -20.36 -4.69 -34.54
N ALA A 79 -21.07 -5.73 -34.96
CA ALA A 79 -21.40 -5.93 -36.37
C ALA A 79 -22.23 -4.74 -36.90
N GLY A 80 -21.73 -4.05 -37.92
CA GLY A 80 -22.40 -2.88 -38.51
C GLY A 80 -22.21 -1.56 -37.73
N GLY A 81 -21.29 -1.50 -36.77
CA GLY A 81 -20.88 -0.23 -36.14
C GLY A 81 -20.36 0.79 -37.18
N THR A 82 -20.39 2.08 -36.83
CA THR A 82 -19.76 3.14 -37.65
C THR A 82 -18.71 3.86 -36.78
N PRO A 83 -17.40 3.67 -37.04
CA PRO A 83 -16.81 2.87 -38.11
C PRO A 83 -17.04 1.34 -37.97
N PRO A 84 -16.97 0.56 -39.06
CA PRO A 84 -17.14 -0.89 -39.01
C PRO A 84 -16.15 -1.53 -38.03
N ASN A 85 -16.61 -2.53 -37.26
CA ASN A 85 -15.87 -3.15 -36.16
C ASN A 85 -15.58 -2.22 -34.97
N ASP A 86 -16.51 -1.29 -34.71
CA ASP A 86 -16.46 -0.52 -33.46
C ASP A 86 -16.54 -1.45 -32.24
N ILE A 87 -15.96 -1.03 -31.13
CA ILE A 87 -15.94 -1.79 -29.88
C ILE A 87 -17.23 -1.49 -29.12
N CYS A 88 -17.88 -2.52 -28.57
CA CYS A 88 -19.05 -2.31 -27.72
C CYS A 88 -18.69 -1.54 -26.43
N GLY A 89 -19.68 -0.97 -25.76
CA GLY A 89 -19.49 -0.28 -24.48
C GLY A 89 -18.86 1.11 -24.59
N GLN A 90 -18.61 1.61 -25.80
CA GLN A 90 -18.23 3.01 -26.01
C GLN A 90 -19.36 3.95 -25.56
N PRO A 91 -19.03 5.13 -25.00
CA PRO A 91 -20.04 6.11 -24.63
C PRO A 91 -20.93 6.50 -25.82
N GLY A 92 -22.24 6.30 -25.70
CA GLY A 92 -23.21 6.57 -26.78
C GLY A 92 -23.25 5.51 -27.89
N GLY A 93 -22.45 4.45 -27.78
CA GLY A 93 -22.45 3.30 -28.69
C GLY A 93 -23.34 2.15 -28.22
N THR A 94 -23.20 0.99 -28.88
CA THR A 94 -23.90 -0.25 -28.52
C THR A 94 -23.32 -0.85 -27.24
N ASN A 95 -24.19 -1.21 -26.30
CA ASN A 95 -23.79 -1.90 -25.06
C ASN A 95 -23.18 -3.28 -25.36
N CYS A 96 -22.22 -3.71 -24.53
CA CYS A 96 -21.68 -5.07 -24.62
C CYS A 96 -22.68 -6.12 -24.09
N ASP A 97 -22.77 -7.26 -24.77
CA ASP A 97 -23.28 -8.49 -24.16
C ASP A 97 -22.18 -9.07 -23.26
N VAL A 98 -22.35 -8.92 -21.96
CA VAL A 98 -21.31 -9.30 -20.98
C VAL A 98 -21.11 -10.80 -20.84
N ASN A 99 -21.98 -11.63 -21.42
CA ASN A 99 -21.79 -13.07 -21.42
C ASN A 99 -20.78 -13.54 -22.46
N THR A 100 -20.59 -12.76 -23.53
CA THR A 100 -19.63 -13.06 -24.61
C THR A 100 -18.47 -12.06 -24.62
N CYS A 101 -18.72 -10.83 -24.21
CA CYS A 101 -17.74 -9.76 -24.13
C CYS A 101 -17.81 -9.07 -22.75
N PRO A 102 -17.14 -9.64 -21.73
CA PRO A 102 -17.10 -9.05 -20.41
C PRO A 102 -16.46 -7.67 -20.42
N THR A 103 -17.10 -6.73 -19.72
CA THR A 103 -16.59 -5.36 -19.53
C THR A 103 -15.80 -5.25 -18.25
N ARG A 104 -14.98 -4.21 -18.11
CA ARG A 104 -14.26 -3.93 -16.86
C ARG A 104 -15.22 -3.84 -15.69
N TRP A 105 -16.36 -3.20 -15.89
CA TRP A 105 -17.38 -3.08 -14.88
C TRP A 105 -18.07 -4.40 -14.54
N SER A 106 -18.39 -5.26 -15.51
CA SER A 106 -19.04 -6.53 -15.23
C SER A 106 -18.15 -7.48 -14.42
N GLU A 107 -16.87 -7.57 -14.80
CA GLU A 107 -15.89 -8.42 -14.11
C GLU A 107 -15.55 -7.87 -12.71
N LEU A 108 -15.43 -6.54 -12.57
CA LEU A 108 -15.20 -5.90 -11.28
C LEU A 108 -16.35 -6.18 -10.30
N ARG A 109 -17.61 -6.07 -10.77
CA ARG A 109 -18.79 -6.39 -9.93
C ARG A 109 -18.73 -7.82 -9.40
N GLY A 110 -18.39 -8.78 -10.25
CA GLY A 110 -18.24 -10.18 -9.86
C GLY A 110 -17.12 -10.38 -8.84
N ALA A 111 -15.92 -9.84 -9.11
CA ALA A 111 -14.77 -9.97 -8.22
C ALA A 111 -15.01 -9.32 -6.85
N MET A 112 -15.56 -8.10 -6.84
CA MET A 112 -15.86 -7.39 -5.60
C MET A 112 -16.94 -8.10 -4.78
N SER A 113 -17.96 -8.68 -5.42
CA SER A 113 -18.98 -9.46 -4.72
C SER A 113 -18.36 -10.68 -4.01
N THR A 114 -17.49 -11.42 -4.69
CA THR A 114 -16.75 -12.55 -4.08
C THR A 114 -15.84 -12.10 -2.95
N PHE A 115 -15.06 -11.04 -3.16
CA PHE A 115 -14.14 -10.48 -2.16
C PHE A 115 -14.88 -10.03 -0.90
N LEU A 116 -15.94 -9.22 -1.05
CA LEU A 116 -16.72 -8.70 0.08
C LEU A 116 -17.46 -9.83 0.81
N GLY A 117 -17.90 -10.86 0.09
CA GLY A 117 -18.53 -12.05 0.68
C GLY A 117 -17.58 -12.91 1.51
N ASN A 118 -16.34 -13.10 1.03
CA ASN A 118 -15.36 -13.99 1.67
C ASN A 118 -14.50 -13.28 2.73
N SER A 119 -14.34 -11.97 2.61
CA SER A 119 -13.33 -11.22 3.35
C SER A 119 -13.86 -9.91 3.93
N GLY A 120 -15.19 -9.72 3.94
CA GLY A 120 -15.81 -8.49 4.45
C GLY A 120 -15.53 -8.18 5.92
N SER A 121 -15.10 -9.17 6.71
CA SER A 121 -14.80 -9.00 8.13
C SER A 121 -13.34 -8.68 8.46
N ILE A 122 -12.42 -8.65 7.51
CA ILE A 122 -10.98 -8.46 7.78
C ILE A 122 -10.60 -7.01 8.13
N ALA A 123 -11.40 -6.05 7.68
CA ALA A 123 -11.14 -4.62 7.74
C ALA A 123 -12.45 -3.85 7.92
N ARG A 124 -12.34 -2.61 8.40
CA ARG A 124 -13.46 -1.67 8.46
C ARG A 124 -13.58 -1.01 7.09
N MET A 125 -14.42 -1.56 6.23
CA MET A 125 -14.52 -1.14 4.84
C MET A 125 -15.56 -0.02 4.66
N GLY A 126 -15.18 1.02 3.92
CA GLY A 126 -16.08 2.04 3.40
C GLY A 126 -16.02 2.09 1.87
N LEU A 127 -16.93 2.83 1.25
CA LEU A 127 -16.98 3.02 -0.20
C LEU A 127 -17.17 4.49 -0.54
N THR A 128 -16.40 4.98 -1.49
CA THR A 128 -16.74 6.14 -2.31
C THR A 128 -16.42 5.83 -3.77
N THR A 129 -17.02 6.59 -4.67
CA THR A 129 -16.94 6.35 -6.12
C THR A 129 -16.57 7.63 -6.83
N TYR A 130 -15.92 7.50 -7.98
CA TYR A 130 -15.77 8.59 -8.93
C TYR A 130 -16.01 8.08 -10.37
N PRO A 131 -16.36 8.95 -11.32
CA PRO A 131 -16.84 10.30 -11.10
C PRO A 131 -18.17 10.29 -10.34
N ASN A 132 -18.51 11.39 -9.67
CA ASN A 132 -19.81 11.54 -9.04
C ASN A 132 -20.88 11.84 -10.12
N SER A 133 -21.78 10.88 -10.36
CA SER A 133 -22.83 10.98 -11.38
C SER A 133 -24.08 11.70 -10.84
N ASN A 134 -24.09 13.04 -10.89
CA ASN A 134 -25.26 13.86 -10.55
C ASN A 134 -26.09 14.28 -11.80
N GLY A 135 -26.24 13.41 -12.82
CA GLY A 135 -27.06 13.75 -13.99
C GLY A 135 -26.79 12.94 -15.26
N THR A 136 -27.45 13.31 -16.36
CA THR A 136 -27.60 12.55 -17.61
C THR A 136 -26.58 12.91 -18.71
N THR A 137 -25.47 13.59 -18.40
CA THR A 137 -24.51 14.08 -19.40
C THR A 137 -23.18 13.33 -19.39
N SER A 138 -22.64 13.06 -20.58
CA SER A 138 -21.44 12.24 -20.84
C SER A 138 -20.09 12.90 -20.48
N THR A 139 -20.08 14.15 -20.00
CA THR A 139 -18.87 14.92 -19.61
C THR A 139 -18.70 15.05 -18.09
N GLN A 140 -19.18 14.07 -17.31
CA GLN A 140 -19.06 14.07 -15.86
C GLN A 140 -17.61 13.87 -15.41
N CYS A 141 -16.96 14.99 -15.08
CA CYS A 141 -15.63 15.06 -14.47
C CYS A 141 -15.71 15.42 -12.98
N PHE A 142 -16.84 15.13 -12.32
CA PHE A 142 -17.01 15.44 -10.91
C PHE A 142 -16.23 14.43 -10.06
N ALA A 143 -15.31 14.92 -9.24
CA ALA A 143 -14.62 14.10 -8.26
C ALA A 143 -15.59 13.49 -7.23
N SER A 144 -15.10 12.52 -6.45
CA SER A 144 -15.79 12.09 -5.23
C SER A 144 -16.09 13.31 -4.35
N SER A 145 -17.32 13.39 -3.85
CA SER A 145 -17.76 14.49 -2.98
C SER A 145 -18.59 14.03 -1.79
N ALA A 146 -18.80 12.72 -1.66
CA ALA A 146 -19.50 12.10 -0.56
C ALA A 146 -19.06 10.65 -0.40
N VAL A 147 -19.04 10.18 0.83
CA VAL A 147 -18.91 8.77 1.16
C VAL A 147 -20.23 8.08 0.81
N ARG A 148 -20.19 6.98 0.05
CA ARG A 148 -21.36 6.20 -0.33
C ARG A 148 -21.77 5.25 0.79
N ILE A 149 -20.79 4.53 1.33
CA ILE A 149 -20.95 3.65 2.48
C ILE A 149 -19.87 4.05 3.49
N ALA A 150 -20.29 4.48 4.68
CA ALA A 150 -19.38 4.92 5.73
C ALA A 150 -18.54 3.74 6.26
N ILE A 151 -17.32 4.04 6.72
CA ILE A 151 -16.52 3.08 7.48
C ILE A 151 -17.27 2.80 8.78
N PRO A 152 -17.60 1.53 9.10
CA PRO A 152 -18.41 1.20 10.26
C PRO A 152 -17.68 1.59 11.55
N GLN A 153 -18.38 2.26 12.48
CA GLN A 153 -17.86 2.63 13.80
C GLN A 153 -18.17 1.54 14.83
N VAL A 154 -17.66 0.34 14.57
CA VAL A 154 -17.89 -0.87 15.39
C VAL A 154 -16.57 -1.46 15.86
N GLU A 155 -16.62 -2.21 16.96
CA GLU A 155 -15.47 -2.93 17.51
C GLU A 155 -15.03 -4.08 16.59
N ASP A 156 -13.73 -4.39 16.60
CA ASP A 156 -13.12 -5.36 15.67
C ASP A 156 -13.55 -6.80 15.91
N THR A 157 -14.10 -7.08 17.09
CA THR A 157 -14.67 -8.38 17.47
C THR A 157 -16.04 -8.61 16.84
N ASP A 158 -16.75 -7.56 16.43
CA ASP A 158 -18.06 -7.66 15.79
C ASP A 158 -17.92 -7.97 14.29
N SER A 159 -17.49 -9.20 14.00
CA SER A 159 -17.30 -9.67 12.63
C SER A 159 -18.61 -9.68 11.82
N ALA A 160 -19.77 -9.76 12.49
CA ALA A 160 -21.07 -9.68 11.85
C ALA A 160 -21.38 -8.26 11.36
N ALA A 161 -21.12 -7.23 12.18
CA ALA A 161 -21.29 -5.84 11.75
C ALA A 161 -20.34 -5.45 10.61
N LEU A 162 -19.09 -5.90 10.66
CA LEU A 162 -18.13 -5.69 9.57
C LEU A 162 -18.57 -6.37 8.28
N GLN A 163 -19.03 -7.62 8.36
CA GLN A 163 -19.56 -8.34 7.21
C GLN A 163 -20.84 -7.69 6.64
N ASN A 164 -21.70 -7.14 7.50
CA ASN A 164 -22.87 -6.38 7.08
C ASN A 164 -22.47 -5.11 6.30
N ALA A 165 -21.47 -4.36 6.76
CA ALA A 165 -20.95 -3.20 6.03
C ALA A 165 -20.39 -3.59 4.66
N ALA A 166 -19.61 -4.68 4.58
CA ALA A 166 -19.12 -5.21 3.31
C ALA A 166 -20.27 -5.64 2.38
N SER A 167 -21.36 -6.20 2.93
CA SER A 167 -22.54 -6.58 2.17
C SER A 167 -23.31 -5.37 1.63
N GLN A 168 -23.32 -4.24 2.35
CA GLN A 168 -23.85 -2.97 1.87
C GLN A 168 -23.02 -2.43 0.70
N ILE A 169 -21.68 -2.48 0.78
CA ILE A 169 -20.78 -2.13 -0.33
C ILE A 169 -21.08 -3.00 -1.56
N SER A 170 -21.19 -4.32 -1.37
CA SER A 170 -21.53 -5.24 -2.47
C SER A 170 -22.88 -4.89 -3.08
N SER A 171 -23.87 -4.54 -2.26
CA SER A 171 -25.20 -4.16 -2.74
C SER A 171 -25.16 -2.86 -3.54
N GLU A 172 -24.42 -1.85 -3.10
CA GLU A 172 -24.24 -0.58 -3.82
C GLU A 172 -23.59 -0.81 -5.20
N ILE A 173 -22.54 -1.63 -5.25
CA ILE A 173 -21.85 -2.00 -6.50
C ILE A 173 -22.78 -2.79 -7.44
N LEU A 174 -23.54 -3.75 -6.90
CA LEU A 174 -24.43 -4.59 -7.70
C LEU A 174 -25.69 -3.84 -8.17
N ASN A 175 -26.18 -2.85 -7.42
CA ASN A 175 -27.34 -2.04 -7.80
C ASN A 175 -27.04 -1.09 -8.96
N LYS A 176 -25.78 -0.73 -9.17
CA LYS A 176 -25.38 0.08 -10.33
C LYS A 176 -25.47 -0.78 -11.61
N PRO A 177 -26.24 -0.33 -12.64
CA PRO A 177 -26.42 -1.08 -13.87
C PRO A 177 -25.11 -1.42 -14.58
N ILE A 178 -25.10 -2.55 -15.29
CA ILE A 178 -23.97 -2.92 -16.16
C ILE A 178 -23.85 -1.94 -17.33
N ASN A 179 -25.00 -1.54 -17.87
CA ASN A 179 -25.13 -0.77 -19.10
C ASN A 179 -26.18 0.33 -18.91
N GLY A 180 -26.05 1.41 -19.69
CA GLY A 180 -27.08 2.47 -19.78
C GLY A 180 -27.08 3.44 -18.60
N GLN A 181 -28.20 4.18 -18.46
CA GLN A 181 -28.35 5.23 -17.47
C GLN A 181 -28.15 4.71 -16.04
N GLY A 182 -27.34 5.41 -15.25
CA GLY A 182 -26.97 4.99 -13.90
C GLY A 182 -25.81 4.01 -13.86
N GLY A 183 -25.40 3.40 -14.98
CA GLY A 183 -24.17 2.63 -15.13
C GLY A 183 -22.91 3.51 -15.10
N PRO A 184 -21.70 2.93 -15.21
CA PRO A 184 -20.47 3.71 -15.28
C PRO A 184 -20.51 4.72 -16.44
N SER A 185 -20.05 5.95 -16.18
CA SER A 185 -20.13 7.05 -17.14
C SER A 185 -19.19 8.20 -16.75
N GLY A 186 -18.89 9.09 -17.70
CA GLY A 186 -18.03 10.25 -17.45
C GLY A 186 -16.54 9.92 -17.53
N GLY A 187 -15.70 10.85 -17.08
CA GLY A 187 -14.25 10.67 -17.06
C GLY A 187 -13.70 10.30 -15.69
N THR A 188 -12.39 10.48 -15.51
CA THR A 188 -11.60 9.79 -14.47
C THR A 188 -10.88 10.78 -13.55
N PRO A 189 -11.60 11.60 -12.74
CA PRO A 189 -11.02 12.64 -11.87
C PRO A 189 -10.33 12.04 -10.62
N THR A 190 -9.33 11.19 -10.82
CA THR A 190 -8.65 10.42 -9.76
C THR A 190 -7.95 11.33 -8.76
N SER A 191 -7.20 12.33 -9.21
CA SER A 191 -6.43 13.24 -8.35
C SER A 191 -7.32 14.02 -7.38
N GLU A 192 -8.41 14.62 -7.88
CA GLU A 192 -9.39 15.33 -7.05
C GLU A 192 -10.17 14.39 -6.13
N SER A 193 -10.45 13.16 -6.56
CA SER A 193 -11.15 12.17 -5.73
C SER A 193 -10.27 11.67 -4.58
N LEU A 194 -8.96 11.51 -4.81
CA LEU A 194 -7.98 11.22 -3.75
C LEU A 194 -7.84 12.38 -2.76
N LYS A 195 -7.95 13.64 -3.21
CA LYS A 195 -8.00 14.81 -2.31
C LYS A 195 -9.24 14.79 -1.41
N PHE A 196 -10.39 14.38 -1.94
CA PHE A 196 -11.59 14.17 -1.13
C PHE A 196 -11.34 13.08 -0.07
N VAL A 197 -10.77 11.93 -0.45
CA VAL A 197 -10.45 10.87 0.51
C VAL A 197 -9.46 11.35 1.58
N SER A 198 -8.47 12.17 1.21
CA SER A 198 -7.53 12.81 2.14
C SER A 198 -8.18 13.78 3.14
N SER A 199 -9.44 14.17 2.92
CA SER A 199 -10.21 15.04 3.81
C SER A 199 -11.07 14.27 4.81
N LEU A 200 -11.26 12.97 4.63
CA LEU A 200 -12.10 12.14 5.49
C LEU A 200 -11.45 11.99 6.87
N THR A 201 -12.18 12.39 7.91
CA THR A 201 -11.70 12.31 9.29
C THR A 201 -11.62 10.88 9.79
N GLU A 202 -12.40 9.96 9.19
CA GLU A 202 -12.38 8.53 9.53
C GLU A 202 -11.09 7.82 9.12
N LEU A 203 -10.22 8.48 8.34
CA LEU A 203 -8.91 7.98 7.90
C LEU A 203 -7.74 8.85 8.43
N GLN A 204 -7.99 9.76 9.37
CA GLN A 204 -6.98 10.68 9.89
C GLN A 204 -6.90 10.58 11.41
N GLY A 205 -5.67 10.47 11.92
CA GLY A 205 -5.36 10.45 13.34
C GLY A 205 -5.88 9.20 14.04
N THR A 206 -6.11 8.13 13.28
CA THR A 206 -6.60 6.87 13.82
C THR A 206 -5.45 6.11 14.48
N ASP A 207 -5.79 5.26 15.43
CA ASP A 207 -4.88 4.28 16.00
C ASP A 207 -4.74 3.02 15.11
N ARG A 208 -5.26 3.08 13.88
CA ARG A 208 -5.36 1.97 12.93
C ARG A 208 -4.48 2.24 11.72
N ASP A 209 -4.15 1.17 11.03
CA ASP A 209 -3.67 1.29 9.67
C ASP A 209 -4.80 1.78 8.76
N ASP A 210 -4.58 2.90 8.08
CA ASP A 210 -5.52 3.51 7.15
C ASP A 210 -5.10 3.25 5.71
N PHE A 211 -6.03 2.74 4.90
CA PHE A 211 -5.80 2.41 3.50
C PHE A 211 -6.84 3.02 2.57
N VAL A 212 -6.39 3.38 1.37
CA VAL A 212 -7.25 3.58 0.20
C VAL A 212 -7.01 2.43 -0.77
N LEU A 213 -8.07 1.73 -1.14
CA LEU A 213 -8.05 0.78 -2.25
C LEU A 213 -8.55 1.49 -3.51
N LEU A 214 -7.63 1.91 -4.36
CA LEU A 214 -7.93 2.52 -5.65
C LEU A 214 -8.11 1.43 -6.70
N LEU A 215 -9.35 1.25 -7.19
CA LEU A 215 -9.65 0.37 -8.33
C LEU A 215 -9.92 1.25 -9.55
N THR A 216 -9.08 1.16 -10.58
CA THR A 216 -9.16 2.02 -11.77
C THR A 216 -8.62 1.30 -13.01
N ASP A 217 -8.95 1.79 -14.20
CA ASP A 217 -8.31 1.38 -15.47
C ASP A 217 -6.98 2.11 -15.74
N GLY A 218 -6.56 3.01 -14.84
CA GLY A 218 -5.24 3.61 -14.84
C GLY A 218 -5.02 4.78 -15.77
N LEU A 219 -6.10 5.40 -16.26
CA LEU A 219 -6.05 6.54 -17.16
C LEU A 219 -6.68 7.80 -16.55
N PRO A 220 -6.14 8.33 -15.43
CA PRO A 220 -6.67 9.53 -14.79
C PRO A 220 -6.71 10.69 -15.77
N ASN A 221 -7.81 11.42 -15.76
CA ASN A 221 -8.06 12.57 -16.62
C ASN A 221 -8.97 13.55 -15.86
N CYS A 222 -9.75 14.39 -16.54
CA CYS A 222 -10.69 15.28 -15.87
C CYS A 222 -10.08 16.30 -14.87
N ASN A 223 -8.79 16.64 -15.00
CA ASN A 223 -8.16 17.70 -14.21
C ASN A 223 -8.04 18.99 -15.03
N SER A 224 -8.87 19.99 -14.71
CA SER A 224 -8.85 21.30 -15.37
C SER A 224 -7.56 22.09 -15.13
N ALA A 225 -6.79 21.74 -14.09
CA ALA A 225 -5.51 22.33 -13.76
C ALA A 225 -4.31 21.50 -14.26
N ASN A 226 -4.53 20.47 -15.11
CA ASN A 226 -3.44 19.69 -15.67
C ASN A 226 -2.52 20.60 -16.50
N PRO A 227 -1.21 20.70 -16.21
CA PRO A 227 -0.31 21.60 -16.94
C PRO A 227 -0.12 21.21 -18.41
N ASN A 228 -0.43 19.96 -18.77
CA ASN A 228 -0.42 19.47 -20.14
C ASN A 228 -1.77 19.66 -20.85
N ALA A 229 -2.79 20.17 -20.17
CA ALA A 229 -4.09 20.47 -20.73
C ALA A 229 -4.00 21.42 -21.94
N GLY A 230 -4.63 21.06 -23.05
CA GLY A 230 -4.74 21.93 -24.22
C GLY A 230 -3.46 22.09 -25.04
N ASN A 231 -2.38 21.38 -24.69
CA ASN A 231 -1.15 21.31 -25.48
C ASN A 231 -1.03 19.92 -26.14
N PRO A 232 -1.33 19.78 -27.45
CA PRO A 232 -1.26 18.50 -28.15
C PRO A 232 0.13 17.86 -28.17
N ALA A 233 1.21 18.63 -27.97
CA ALA A 233 2.57 18.12 -27.99
C ALA A 233 2.98 17.42 -26.68
N THR A 234 2.37 17.80 -25.55
CA THR A 234 2.68 17.24 -24.23
C THR A 234 1.53 16.46 -23.60
N CYS A 235 0.31 16.64 -24.12
CA CYS A 235 -0.87 15.91 -23.70
C CYS A 235 -0.84 14.47 -24.22
N ARG A 236 -0.67 13.49 -23.30
CA ARG A 236 -0.91 12.08 -23.59
C ARG A 236 -2.41 11.83 -23.49
N CYS A 237 -3.08 11.59 -24.62
CA CYS A 237 -4.51 11.36 -24.64
C CYS A 237 -4.88 10.08 -23.87
N THR A 238 -5.92 10.15 -23.03
CA THR A 238 -6.56 8.97 -22.43
C THR A 238 -7.72 8.43 -23.27
N GLN A 239 -8.06 9.12 -24.36
CA GLN A 239 -9.12 8.79 -25.31
C GLN A 239 -8.59 8.91 -26.75
N ALA A 240 -9.36 8.45 -27.74
CA ALA A 240 -8.97 8.48 -29.16
C ALA A 240 -8.56 9.88 -29.64
N THR A 241 -9.18 10.93 -29.09
CA THR A 241 -8.72 12.32 -29.25
C THR A 241 -8.76 13.04 -27.91
N CYS A 242 -7.66 13.70 -27.57
CA CYS A 242 -7.61 14.73 -26.54
C CYS A 242 -7.45 16.06 -27.29
N GLY A 243 -8.57 16.72 -27.60
CA GLY A 243 -8.52 18.02 -28.28
C GLY A 243 -7.85 19.09 -27.43
N THR A 244 -8.17 20.36 -27.65
CA THR A 244 -7.78 21.45 -26.73
C THR A 244 -8.45 21.35 -25.35
N SER A 245 -9.26 20.32 -25.10
CA SER A 245 -9.97 20.12 -23.83
C SER A 245 -9.01 19.63 -22.74
N PRO A 246 -8.89 20.36 -21.61
CA PRO A 246 -8.09 19.95 -20.45
C PRO A 246 -8.43 18.56 -19.90
N LEU A 247 -9.64 18.07 -20.18
CA LEU A 247 -10.23 16.92 -19.51
C LEU A 247 -9.89 15.57 -20.16
N GLY A 248 -9.27 15.56 -21.36
CA GLY A 248 -8.85 14.34 -22.07
C GLY A 248 -7.36 14.00 -21.95
N CYS A 249 -6.59 14.83 -21.25
CA CYS A 249 -5.15 14.62 -21.02
C CYS A 249 -4.92 13.75 -19.79
N LEU A 250 -3.96 12.83 -19.89
CA LEU A 250 -3.51 12.01 -18.78
C LEU A 250 -3.01 12.88 -17.62
N ASP A 251 -3.61 12.70 -16.45
CA ASP A 251 -3.35 13.46 -15.23
C ASP A 251 -2.44 12.68 -14.26
N LYS A 252 -1.29 12.21 -14.76
CA LYS A 252 -0.33 11.41 -13.99
C LYS A 252 0.19 12.18 -12.76
N ASP A 253 0.75 13.37 -12.98
CA ASP A 253 1.51 14.08 -11.96
C ASP A 253 0.62 14.51 -10.77
N ALA A 254 -0.58 15.03 -11.04
CA ALA A 254 -1.48 15.40 -9.96
C ALA A 254 -2.05 14.18 -9.22
N SER A 255 -2.25 13.05 -9.90
CA SER A 255 -2.67 11.80 -9.26
C SER A 255 -1.59 11.24 -8.34
N VAL A 256 -0.33 11.22 -8.79
CA VAL A 256 0.82 10.81 -7.97
C VAL A 256 1.01 11.77 -6.79
N GLN A 257 0.87 13.08 -6.99
CA GLN A 257 0.94 14.06 -5.90
C GLN A 257 -0.19 13.87 -4.89
N ALA A 258 -1.42 13.56 -5.34
CA ALA A 258 -2.54 13.30 -4.44
C ALA A 258 -2.29 12.05 -3.59
N VAL A 259 -1.75 10.97 -4.18
CA VAL A 259 -1.32 9.79 -3.43
C VAL A 259 -0.17 10.11 -2.46
N THR A 260 0.81 10.91 -2.89
CA THR A 260 1.90 11.36 -2.01
C THR A 260 1.37 12.15 -0.82
N ASN A 261 0.33 12.98 -1.02
CA ASN A 261 -0.28 13.75 0.06
C ASN A 261 -1.07 12.89 1.04
N LEU A 262 -1.59 11.73 0.60
CA LEU A 262 -2.16 10.70 1.47
C LEU A 262 -1.07 10.01 2.30
N ARG A 263 0.17 9.89 1.80
CA ARG A 263 1.28 9.30 2.54
C ARG A 263 2.03 10.37 3.33
N ASN A 264 1.67 10.56 4.60
CA ASN A 264 2.43 11.45 5.48
C ASN A 264 2.79 10.76 6.80
N PRO A 265 3.90 9.98 6.85
CA PRO A 265 4.29 9.23 8.04
C PRO A 265 4.71 10.11 9.23
N GLU A 266 4.96 11.40 8.98
CA GLU A 266 5.29 12.38 10.02
C GLU A 266 4.04 13.10 10.59
N LYS A 267 2.84 12.80 10.06
CA LYS A 267 1.56 13.38 10.50
C LYS A 267 0.54 12.28 10.78
N GLU A 268 -0.56 12.67 11.42
CA GLU A 268 -1.77 11.86 11.63
C GLU A 268 -2.43 11.31 10.34
N LYS A 269 -1.91 11.58 9.14
CA LYS A 269 -2.55 11.23 7.87
C LYS A 269 -1.85 10.08 7.16
N ASP A 270 -1.27 9.10 7.84
CA ASP A 270 -0.49 8.06 7.18
C ASP A 270 -1.36 7.04 6.42
N ILE A 271 -2.05 7.49 5.37
CA ILE A 271 -2.99 6.71 4.59
C ILE A 271 -2.26 6.05 3.42
N ARG A 272 -2.09 4.73 3.47
CA ARG A 272 -1.44 3.97 2.41
C ARG A 272 -2.36 3.75 1.22
N THR A 273 -1.86 3.91 0.00
CA THR A 273 -2.67 3.71 -1.21
C THR A 273 -2.31 2.39 -1.89
N ILE A 274 -3.31 1.54 -2.03
CA ILE A 274 -3.26 0.26 -2.73
C ILE A 274 -3.84 0.48 -4.12
N VAL A 275 -3.03 0.31 -5.14
CA VAL A 275 -3.43 0.56 -6.53
C VAL A 275 -3.72 -0.76 -7.22
N ILE A 276 -4.96 -0.93 -7.69
CA ILE A 276 -5.36 -1.99 -8.60
C ILE A 276 -5.64 -1.39 -9.98
N GLY A 277 -4.89 -1.84 -10.98
CA GLY A 277 -5.15 -1.56 -12.40
C GLY A 277 -6.00 -2.68 -13.00
N PHE A 278 -7.17 -2.33 -13.54
CA PHE A 278 -8.11 -3.29 -14.10
C PHE A 278 -8.34 -3.10 -15.60
N GLY A 279 -8.12 -4.16 -16.38
CA GLY A 279 -8.20 -4.15 -17.85
C GLY A 279 -6.90 -4.59 -18.51
N ALA A 280 -6.97 -5.25 -19.68
CA ALA A 280 -5.79 -5.77 -20.36
C ALA A 280 -4.80 -4.67 -20.79
N GLU A 281 -5.31 -3.47 -21.10
CA GLU A 281 -4.52 -2.28 -21.42
C GLU A 281 -3.67 -1.81 -20.25
N THR A 282 -3.98 -2.17 -18.99
CA THR A 282 -3.11 -1.83 -17.86
C THR A 282 -1.77 -2.59 -17.89
N ALA A 283 -1.60 -3.55 -18.82
CA ALA A 283 -0.34 -4.21 -19.11
C ALA A 283 0.56 -3.43 -20.12
N SER A 284 0.01 -2.43 -20.82
CA SER A 284 0.69 -1.77 -21.94
C SER A 284 0.30 -0.29 -22.09
N GLY A 285 0.96 0.45 -22.98
CA GLY A 285 0.65 1.86 -23.18
C GLY A 285 1.04 2.74 -21.97
N VAL A 286 0.22 3.76 -21.68
CA VAL A 286 0.56 4.86 -20.75
C VAL A 286 0.06 4.65 -19.32
N GLY A 287 -0.90 3.73 -19.13
CA GLY A 287 -1.48 3.37 -17.83
C GLY A 287 -0.47 2.76 -16.85
N PRO A 288 0.33 1.73 -17.23
CA PRO A 288 1.24 1.06 -16.30
C PRO A 288 2.23 2.01 -15.62
N GLU A 289 2.76 2.99 -16.37
CA GLU A 289 3.68 4.01 -15.84
C GLU A 289 3.02 4.88 -14.76
N THR A 290 1.76 5.24 -14.97
CA THR A 290 0.98 6.06 -14.04
C THR A 290 0.61 5.26 -12.79
N LEU A 291 0.13 4.03 -12.96
CA LEU A 291 -0.23 3.12 -11.87
C LEU A 291 0.99 2.73 -11.02
N ASN A 292 2.14 2.46 -11.63
CA ASN A 292 3.38 2.18 -10.91
C ASN A 292 3.83 3.36 -10.04
N ALA A 293 3.79 4.57 -10.59
CA ALA A 293 4.17 5.77 -9.85
C ALA A 293 3.24 6.05 -8.67
N MET A 294 1.93 5.83 -8.84
CA MET A 294 0.95 5.94 -7.74
C MET A 294 1.20 4.86 -6.68
N ALA A 295 1.42 3.60 -7.07
CA ALA A 295 1.63 2.52 -6.10
C ALA A 295 2.90 2.73 -5.25
N GLU A 296 3.97 3.24 -5.86
CA GLU A 296 5.21 3.58 -5.16
C GLU A 296 5.02 4.76 -4.21
N ALA A 297 4.46 5.87 -4.69
CA ALA A 297 4.16 7.04 -3.87
C ALA A 297 3.20 6.71 -2.71
N GLY A 298 2.31 5.74 -2.91
CA GLY A 298 1.30 5.33 -1.95
C GLY A 298 1.80 4.46 -0.81
N GLY A 299 3.05 4.02 -0.84
CA GLY A 299 3.64 3.21 0.24
C GLY A 299 3.10 1.78 0.34
N PHE A 300 2.36 1.29 -0.67
CA PHE A 300 1.87 -0.09 -0.75
C PHE A 300 2.24 -0.80 -2.05
N ALA A 301 3.32 -0.37 -2.71
CA ALA A 301 3.84 -1.06 -3.88
C ALA A 301 4.08 -2.56 -3.61
N ARG A 302 3.89 -3.37 -4.65
CA ARG A 302 4.32 -4.77 -4.70
C ARG A 302 5.84 -4.83 -4.54
N ASN A 303 6.29 -5.73 -3.69
CA ASN A 303 7.69 -5.88 -3.35
C ASN A 303 8.10 -7.35 -3.32
N CYS A 304 9.41 -7.57 -3.34
CA CYS A 304 10.07 -8.87 -3.33
C CYS A 304 11.12 -8.91 -2.22
N VAL A 305 10.83 -8.25 -1.09
CA VAL A 305 11.79 -8.14 0.03
C VAL A 305 12.12 -9.52 0.61
N ASN A 306 11.11 -10.40 0.68
CA ASN A 306 11.23 -11.71 1.32
C ASN A 306 11.43 -12.87 0.34
N ASP A 307 11.17 -12.64 -0.96
CA ASP A 307 11.30 -13.64 -2.01
C ASP A 307 11.51 -12.92 -3.35
N ASP A 308 12.68 -13.12 -3.97
CA ASP A 308 13.04 -12.53 -5.26
C ASP A 308 12.11 -13.01 -6.41
N ASN A 309 11.32 -14.09 -6.20
CA ASN A 309 10.32 -14.59 -7.13
C ASN A 309 8.88 -14.09 -6.84
N ALA A 310 8.67 -13.30 -5.78
CA ALA A 310 7.34 -12.83 -5.37
C ALA A 310 6.64 -11.96 -6.43
N CYS A 311 7.40 -11.41 -7.38
CA CYS A 311 6.84 -10.59 -8.46
C CYS A 311 6.03 -11.40 -9.49
N GLY A 312 6.16 -12.72 -9.50
CA GLY A 312 5.39 -13.60 -10.38
C GLY A 312 5.85 -13.58 -11.83
N ALA A 313 5.17 -14.36 -12.67
CA ALA A 313 5.57 -14.57 -14.06
C ALA A 313 5.54 -13.26 -14.88
N GLY A 314 6.58 -13.04 -15.69
CA GLY A 314 6.69 -11.89 -16.58
C GLY A 314 7.02 -10.57 -15.88
N ASP A 315 7.40 -10.62 -14.60
CA ASP A 315 7.78 -9.46 -13.79
C ASP A 315 9.11 -9.75 -13.08
N THR A 316 9.87 -8.70 -12.77
CA THR A 316 11.22 -8.83 -12.22
C THR A 316 11.33 -8.10 -10.90
N CYS A 317 12.01 -8.72 -9.94
CA CYS A 317 12.42 -8.05 -8.70
C CYS A 317 13.58 -7.09 -8.99
N ASP A 318 13.42 -5.81 -8.65
CA ASP A 318 14.55 -4.87 -8.66
C ASP A 318 15.49 -5.21 -7.49
N PRO A 319 16.77 -5.52 -7.76
CA PRO A 319 17.69 -5.99 -6.72
C PRO A 319 18.05 -4.91 -5.69
N VAL A 320 17.88 -3.63 -6.02
CA VAL A 320 18.23 -2.49 -5.17
C VAL A 320 17.02 -2.01 -4.38
N SER A 321 15.92 -1.70 -5.07
CA SER A 321 14.72 -1.17 -4.40
C SER A 321 13.89 -2.27 -3.73
N LYS A 322 14.13 -3.54 -4.08
CA LYS A 322 13.31 -4.69 -3.67
C LYS A 322 11.82 -4.52 -4.00
N LEU A 323 11.52 -3.69 -5.00
CA LEU A 323 10.19 -3.53 -5.58
C LEU A 323 10.05 -4.42 -6.82
N CYS A 324 8.83 -4.86 -7.08
CA CYS A 324 8.53 -5.50 -8.35
C CYS A 324 8.51 -4.46 -9.48
N GLY A 325 8.93 -4.87 -10.69
CA GLY A 325 8.87 -4.02 -11.88
C GLY A 325 7.45 -3.49 -12.12
N ARG A 326 6.44 -4.33 -11.89
CA ARG A 326 5.05 -3.92 -11.74
C ARG A 326 4.71 -3.74 -10.27
N ARG A 327 4.69 -2.47 -9.84
CA ARG A 327 4.49 -2.00 -8.47
C ARG A 327 3.02 -1.99 -8.04
N PHE A 328 2.07 -1.88 -8.99
CA PHE A 328 0.64 -1.98 -8.70
C PHE A 328 0.13 -3.42 -8.89
N TYR A 329 -1.07 -3.71 -8.38
CA TYR A 329 -1.72 -5.00 -8.60
C TYR A 329 -2.52 -4.96 -9.90
N GLN A 330 -2.13 -5.76 -10.89
CA GLN A 330 -2.84 -5.83 -12.17
C GLN A 330 -3.87 -6.96 -12.15
N ALA A 331 -5.02 -6.73 -12.78
CA ALA A 331 -5.93 -7.80 -13.13
C ALA A 331 -6.57 -7.59 -14.51
N ALA A 332 -6.56 -8.64 -15.33
CA ALA A 332 -7.13 -8.66 -16.68
C ALA A 332 -8.44 -9.46 -16.78
N ASN A 333 -9.03 -9.88 -15.65
CA ASN A 333 -10.32 -10.56 -15.56
C ASN A 333 -10.75 -10.67 -14.08
N GLN A 334 -11.95 -11.17 -13.83
CA GLN A 334 -12.52 -11.36 -12.50
C GLN A 334 -11.65 -12.27 -11.61
N GLN A 335 -11.10 -13.36 -12.16
CA GLN A 335 -10.29 -14.30 -11.37
C GLN A 335 -8.97 -13.66 -10.93
N GLU A 336 -8.29 -12.95 -11.82
CA GLU A 336 -7.07 -12.21 -11.48
C GLU A 336 -7.35 -11.09 -10.48
N LEU A 337 -8.49 -10.41 -10.59
CA LEU A 337 -8.87 -9.38 -9.62
C LEU A 337 -9.14 -9.99 -8.25
N ALA A 338 -9.85 -11.11 -8.20
CA ALA A 338 -10.05 -11.86 -6.95
C ALA A 338 -8.71 -12.31 -6.34
N ASN A 339 -7.78 -12.79 -7.16
CA ASN A 339 -6.43 -13.18 -6.71
C ASN A 339 -5.63 -11.98 -6.18
N ALA A 340 -5.66 -10.85 -6.89
CA ALA A 340 -5.01 -9.61 -6.46
C ALA A 340 -5.57 -9.12 -5.13
N LEU A 341 -6.90 -9.11 -4.99
CA LEU A 341 -7.57 -8.76 -3.75
C LEU A 341 -7.20 -9.72 -2.62
N ALA A 342 -7.16 -11.04 -2.86
CA ALA A 342 -6.71 -12.01 -1.85
C ALA A 342 -5.26 -11.77 -1.41
N GLN A 343 -4.34 -11.47 -2.34
CA GLN A 343 -2.95 -11.13 -2.00
C GLN A 343 -2.86 -9.86 -1.15
N ILE A 344 -3.66 -8.85 -1.48
CA ILE A 344 -3.74 -7.60 -0.72
C ILE A 344 -4.23 -7.90 0.70
N ILE A 345 -5.29 -8.69 0.84
CA ILE A 345 -5.83 -9.07 2.15
C ILE A 345 -4.82 -9.81 2.98
N ASN A 346 -4.12 -10.79 2.42
CA ASN A 346 -3.10 -11.52 3.18
C ASN A 346 -2.04 -10.54 3.69
N ARG A 347 -1.61 -9.59 2.86
CA ARG A 347 -0.64 -8.57 3.28
C ARG A 347 -1.18 -7.57 4.31
N ILE A 348 -2.47 -7.26 4.29
CA ILE A 348 -3.13 -6.37 5.27
C ILE A 348 -3.48 -7.13 6.57
N GLY A 349 -3.86 -8.40 6.45
CA GLY A 349 -4.40 -9.26 7.50
C GLY A 349 -3.36 -10.12 8.22
N ASP A 350 -2.15 -10.29 7.66
CA ASP A 350 -1.00 -10.99 8.27
C ASP A 350 -0.27 -10.18 9.36
N THR A 351 -0.92 -9.22 10.00
CA THR A 351 -0.47 -8.86 11.35
C THR A 351 -0.86 -10.00 12.28
N ASN A 352 -0.05 -11.07 12.31
CA ASN A 352 -0.05 -12.01 13.43
C ASN A 352 0.34 -11.17 14.66
N PRO A 353 -0.61 -10.81 15.54
CA PRO A 353 -0.30 -9.93 16.66
C PRO A 353 0.63 -10.62 17.66
N CYS A 354 0.75 -11.94 17.58
CA CYS A 354 1.69 -12.73 18.35
C CYS A 354 3.05 -12.89 17.66
N LEU A 355 3.34 -12.18 16.57
CA LEU A 355 4.67 -12.16 15.96
C LEU A 355 5.22 -10.72 15.96
N LEU A 356 6.29 -10.50 16.71
CA LEU A 356 7.11 -9.31 16.58
C LEU A 356 8.17 -9.57 15.51
N ALA A 357 7.90 -9.12 14.28
CA ALA A 357 8.74 -9.39 13.12
C ALA A 357 10.12 -8.73 13.22
N LEU A 358 11.17 -9.47 12.87
CA LEU A 358 12.55 -8.97 12.81
C LEU A 358 13.11 -9.24 11.41
N THR A 359 13.74 -8.22 10.80
CA THR A 359 14.46 -8.41 9.53
C THR A 359 15.73 -9.25 9.74
N ALA A 360 16.30 -9.80 8.66
CA ALA A 360 17.56 -10.55 8.73
C ALA A 360 18.71 -9.75 9.38
N ALA A 361 18.72 -8.43 9.19
CA ALA A 361 19.70 -7.52 9.79
C ALA A 361 19.39 -7.18 11.27
N GLN A 362 18.25 -7.60 11.82
CA GLN A 362 17.84 -7.38 13.21
C GLN A 362 17.83 -8.68 14.03
N LEU A 363 17.81 -9.84 13.36
CA LEU A 363 17.95 -11.13 14.04
C LEU A 363 19.31 -11.23 14.74
N PRO A 364 19.37 -11.75 15.98
CA PRO A 364 20.63 -11.96 16.67
C PRO A 364 21.40 -13.12 16.01
N SER A 365 22.73 -13.10 16.11
CA SER A 365 23.57 -14.21 15.65
C SER A 365 23.42 -15.46 16.53
N ASP A 366 22.93 -15.30 17.76
CA ASP A 366 22.68 -16.36 18.73
C ASP A 366 21.35 -16.06 19.46
N PRO A 367 20.42 -17.02 19.59
CA PRO A 367 19.18 -16.84 20.35
C PRO A 367 19.37 -16.35 21.78
N SER A 368 20.52 -16.56 22.42
CA SER A 368 20.81 -16.05 23.77
C SER A 368 21.05 -14.54 23.82
N LEU A 369 21.18 -13.87 22.66
CA LEU A 369 21.49 -12.45 22.54
C LEU A 369 20.26 -11.58 22.29
N ILE A 370 19.06 -12.13 22.50
CA ILE A 370 17.81 -11.38 22.46
C ILE A 370 17.16 -11.33 23.84
N VAL A 371 16.67 -10.15 24.20
CA VAL A 371 15.85 -9.95 25.41
C VAL A 371 14.52 -9.37 24.98
N VAL A 372 13.43 -10.03 25.38
CA VAL A 372 12.07 -9.63 25.06
C VAL A 372 11.43 -9.01 26.29
N TYR A 373 10.75 -7.87 26.11
CA TYR A 373 9.99 -7.19 27.15
C TYR A 373 8.51 -7.18 26.79
N VAL A 374 7.67 -7.36 27.81
CA VAL A 374 6.22 -7.20 27.74
C VAL A 374 5.80 -6.24 28.84
N ASN A 375 5.25 -5.07 28.48
CA ASN A 375 4.94 -3.97 29.39
C ASN A 375 6.15 -3.55 30.24
N ASP A 376 7.28 -3.31 29.57
CA ASP A 376 8.56 -2.88 30.16
C ASP A 376 9.18 -3.89 31.15
N ALA A 377 8.58 -5.07 31.32
CA ALA A 377 9.12 -6.16 32.12
C ALA A 377 9.79 -7.21 31.21
N PRO A 378 11.02 -7.65 31.51
CA PRO A 378 11.66 -8.72 30.75
C PRO A 378 10.88 -10.03 30.92
N MET A 379 10.79 -10.80 29.83
CA MET A 379 10.08 -12.07 29.79
C MET A 379 11.01 -13.17 29.25
N GLU A 380 11.14 -14.26 30.00
CA GLU A 380 11.92 -15.43 29.59
C GLU A 380 11.21 -16.21 28.47
N SER A 381 12.00 -16.82 27.59
CA SER A 381 11.49 -17.68 26.51
C SER A 381 10.96 -19.01 27.08
N GLY A 382 9.94 -19.57 26.44
CA GLY A 382 9.25 -20.76 26.95
C GLY A 382 7.98 -21.10 26.17
N PRO A 383 7.40 -22.30 26.40
CA PRO A 383 6.29 -22.82 25.61
C PRO A 383 4.99 -21.99 25.70
N ASN A 384 4.83 -21.19 26.76
CA ASN A 384 3.67 -20.31 26.99
C ASN A 384 4.03 -18.82 26.96
N THR A 385 5.23 -18.46 26.51
CA THR A 385 5.71 -17.07 26.45
C THR A 385 6.04 -16.66 25.03
N TRP A 386 7.26 -16.95 24.58
CA TRP A 386 7.73 -16.65 23.24
C TRP A 386 8.90 -17.55 22.84
N GLU A 387 9.14 -17.66 21.54
CA GLU A 387 10.35 -18.23 20.96
C GLU A 387 10.89 -17.33 19.84
N LEU A 388 12.19 -17.48 19.53
CA LEU A 388 12.79 -16.82 18.38
C LEU A 388 12.68 -17.74 17.16
N THR A 389 12.09 -17.23 16.08
CA THR A 389 11.97 -17.89 14.78
C THR A 389 12.76 -17.13 13.72
N SER A 390 12.85 -17.67 12.51
CA SER A 390 13.43 -16.96 11.37
C SER A 390 12.64 -15.72 10.95
N ALA A 391 11.39 -15.57 11.40
CA ALA A 391 10.54 -14.41 11.12
C ALA A 391 10.60 -13.34 12.22
N GLY A 392 11.13 -13.65 13.40
CA GLY A 392 11.17 -12.76 14.56
C GLY A 392 10.76 -13.47 15.86
N VAL A 393 10.29 -12.69 16.83
CA VAL A 393 9.85 -13.21 18.14
C VAL A 393 8.39 -13.63 18.05
N GLU A 394 8.14 -14.94 18.11
CA GLU A 394 6.78 -15.50 18.11
C GLU A 394 6.33 -15.75 19.55
N PHE A 395 5.30 -15.04 19.99
CA PHE A 395 4.62 -15.22 21.26
C PHE A 395 3.66 -16.42 21.20
N LYS A 396 3.64 -17.23 22.26
CA LYS A 396 2.89 -18.49 22.34
C LYS A 396 2.03 -18.56 23.60
N GLY A 397 1.07 -19.50 23.60
CA GLY A 397 0.23 -19.83 24.75
C GLY A 397 -0.43 -18.61 25.40
N ASP A 398 -0.33 -18.53 26.72
CA ASP A 398 -0.97 -17.49 27.53
C ASP A 398 -0.52 -16.08 27.17
N THR A 399 0.74 -15.90 26.76
CA THR A 399 1.25 -14.59 26.36
C THR A 399 0.63 -14.13 25.05
N CYS A 400 0.52 -15.02 24.06
CA CYS A 400 -0.21 -14.74 22.82
C CYS A 400 -1.70 -14.47 23.10
N ASN A 401 -2.33 -15.26 23.97
CA ASN A 401 -3.73 -15.01 24.38
C ASN A 401 -3.89 -13.63 25.05
N ARG A 402 -2.92 -13.20 25.86
CA ARG A 402 -2.92 -11.88 26.50
C ARG A 402 -2.74 -10.76 25.48
N ILE A 403 -1.86 -10.95 24.48
CA ILE A 403 -1.68 -10.04 23.36
C ILE A 403 -2.98 -9.93 22.54
N LEU A 404 -3.60 -11.06 22.20
CA LEU A 404 -4.89 -11.11 21.49
C LEU A 404 -6.04 -10.46 22.27
N GLY A 405 -5.98 -10.46 23.60
CA GLY A 405 -6.95 -9.84 24.50
C GLY A 405 -6.68 -8.37 24.84
N SER A 406 -5.60 -7.76 24.31
CA SER A 406 -5.28 -6.37 24.58
C SER A 406 -6.25 -5.40 23.88
N THR A 407 -6.48 -4.23 24.48
CA THR A 407 -7.45 -3.23 24.01
C THR A 407 -6.82 -1.82 24.01
N ASN A 408 -7.49 -0.85 23.39
CA ASN A 408 -7.04 0.55 23.42
C ASN A 408 -6.97 1.15 24.83
N THR A 409 -7.83 0.68 25.73
CA THR A 409 -7.83 1.09 27.14
C THR A 409 -6.84 0.29 28.00
N ASN A 410 -6.31 -0.82 27.49
CA ASN A 410 -5.32 -1.68 28.15
C ASN A 410 -4.34 -2.27 27.13
N PRO A 411 -3.42 -1.45 26.58
CA PRO A 411 -2.48 -1.87 25.54
C PRO A 411 -1.35 -2.76 26.10
N ILE A 412 -0.68 -3.52 25.24
CA ILE A 412 0.49 -4.33 25.61
C ILE A 412 1.72 -3.87 24.83
N LYS A 413 2.70 -3.29 25.52
CA LYS A 413 3.96 -2.88 24.90
C LYS A 413 4.88 -4.09 24.71
N LEU A 414 5.35 -4.34 23.49
CA LEU A 414 6.33 -5.39 23.19
C LEU A 414 7.67 -4.76 22.77
N GLU A 415 8.78 -5.34 23.18
CA GLU A 415 10.10 -4.85 22.78
C GLU A 415 11.07 -6.01 22.68
N ALA A 416 11.87 -6.05 21.61
CA ALA A 416 12.97 -6.99 21.47
C ALA A 416 14.29 -6.22 21.35
N ARG A 417 15.22 -6.51 22.25
CA ARG A 417 16.59 -6.00 22.20
C ARG A 417 17.47 -7.12 21.72
N ALA A 418 17.99 -7.02 20.50
CA ALA A 418 18.89 -8.00 19.92
C ALA A 418 20.31 -7.42 19.84
N VAL A 419 21.30 -8.23 20.23
CA VAL A 419 22.71 -7.90 20.10
C VAL A 419 23.32 -8.69 18.94
N GLN A 420 24.04 -8.00 18.06
CA GLN A 420 24.80 -8.61 16.98
C GLN A 420 26.29 -8.52 17.27
N ARG A 421 26.98 -9.66 17.10
CA ARG A 421 28.43 -9.68 16.97
C ARG A 421 28.74 -9.33 15.51
N LYS A 422 29.46 -8.23 15.28
CA LYS A 422 29.97 -7.88 13.95
C LYS A 422 31.38 -8.37 13.76
#